data_AF-A0A7W0SNI2-F1
#
_entry.id   AF-A0A7W0SNI2-F1
#
_cell.length_a   1.000
_cell.length_b   1.000
_cell.length_c   1.000
_cell.angle_alpha   90.00
_cell.angle_beta   90.00
_cell.angle_gamma   90.00
#
_symmetry.space_group_name_H-M   'P 1'
#
loop_
_entity.id
_entity.type
_entity.pdbx_description
1 polymer ?
#
loop_
_entity_poly.entity_id
_entity_poly.type
_entity_poly.pdbx_seq_one_letter_code
_entity_poly.pdbx_strand_id
1 'polypeptide(L)' 'NLYIAQNIVPILSESVSNDTIETALNAVSAALTTENLTAALAQVTVDKMSSADVAEQFLTDNGLI' A
#
# COMPACT_ATOMS: atom_id res chain seq x y z
N ASN A 1 10.77 -9.38 -24.84
CA ASN A 1 11.19 -9.25 -23.44
C ASN A 1 10.14 -9.88 -22.54
N LEU A 2 10.51 -10.88 -21.74
CA LEU A 2 9.68 -11.40 -20.65
C LEU A 2 10.04 -10.61 -19.39
N TYR A 3 9.10 -9.81 -18.88
CA TYR A 3 9.23 -9.14 -17.59
C TYR A 3 8.45 -9.96 -16.56
N ILE A 4 9.14 -10.40 -15.51
CA ILE A 4 8.53 -11.16 -14.42
C ILE A 4 7.68 -10.20 -13.59
N ALA A 5 6.48 -10.64 -13.20
CA ALA A 5 5.61 -9.88 -12.30
C ALA A 5 6.36 -9.49 -11.03
N GLN A 6 6.31 -8.21 -10.68
CA GLN A 6 6.88 -7.66 -9.45
C GLN A 6 5.72 -7.39 -8.48
N ASN A 7 5.30 -8.44 -7.77
CA ASN A 7 4.21 -8.33 -6.80
C ASN A 7 4.72 -7.69 -5.51
N ILE A 8 3.91 -6.83 -4.91
CA ILE A 8 4.20 -6.16 -3.63
C ILE A 8 3.35 -6.85 -2.56
N VAL A 9 3.99 -7.35 -1.51
CA VAL A 9 3.33 -8.11 -0.42
C VAL A 9 3.93 -7.69 0.92
N PRO A 10 3.11 -7.33 1.93
CA PRO A 10 3.58 -7.09 3.28
C PRO A 10 4.18 -8.36 3.92
N ILE A 11 5.26 -8.20 4.69
CA ILE A 11 5.89 -9.31 5.45
C ILE A 11 5.98 -8.89 6.92
N LEU A 12 5.64 -9.80 7.82
CA LEU A 12 5.57 -9.60 9.26
C LEU A 12 6.37 -10.70 9.99
N SER A 13 6.97 -10.39 11.14
CA SER A 13 7.57 -11.41 12.01
C SER A 13 6.47 -12.16 12.78
N GLU A 14 6.57 -13.49 12.83
CA GLU A 14 5.64 -14.33 13.60
C GLU A 14 5.51 -13.89 15.06
N SER A 15 6.60 -13.41 15.67
CA SER A 15 6.64 -12.96 17.08
C SER A 15 5.70 -11.79 17.40
N VAL A 16 5.27 -11.03 16.38
CA VAL A 16 4.36 -9.90 16.53
C VAL A 16 3.02 -10.14 15.83
N SER A 17 2.82 -11.32 15.23
CA SER A 17 1.59 -11.64 14.51
C SER A 17 0.40 -11.78 15.45
N ASN A 18 -0.71 -11.17 15.06
CA ASN A 18 -2.02 -11.36 15.69
C ASN A 18 -3.13 -10.99 14.69
N ASP A 19 -4.35 -11.44 14.97
CA ASP A 19 -5.51 -11.27 14.09
C ASP A 19 -5.77 -9.81 13.69
N THR A 20 -5.53 -8.85 14.59
CA THR A 20 -5.73 -7.43 14.31
C THR A 20 -4.73 -6.93 13.27
N ILE A 21 -3.44 -7.26 13.43
CA ILE A 21 -2.39 -6.85 12.49
C ILE A 21 -2.57 -7.57 11.15
N GLU A 22 -2.86 -8.87 11.16
CA GLU A 22 -3.08 -9.64 9.94
C GLU A 22 -4.26 -9.10 9.14
N THR A 23 -5.38 -8.80 9.80
CA THR A 23 -6.57 -8.24 9.15
C THR A 23 -6.25 -6.88 8.53
N ALA A 24 -5.56 -6.00 9.25
CA ALA A 24 -5.18 -4.69 8.75
C ALA A 24 -4.23 -4.79 7.53
N LEU A 25 -3.18 -5.61 7.62
CA LEU A 25 -2.22 -5.78 6.53
C LEU A 25 -2.84 -6.45 5.30
N ASN A 26 -3.76 -7.40 5.48
CA ASN A 26 -4.50 -8.02 4.38
C ASN A 26 -5.40 -7.00 3.66
N ALA A 27 -6.09 -6.13 4.41
CA ALA A 27 -6.90 -5.07 3.83
C ALA A 27 -6.05 -4.06 3.04
N VAL A 28 -4.90 -3.64 3.59
CA VAL A 28 -3.93 -2.81 2.86
C VAL A 28 -3.46 -3.52 1.60
N SER A 29 -3.05 -4.79 1.70
CA SER A 29 -2.56 -5.56 0.54
C SER A 29 -3.58 -5.67 -0.59
N ALA A 30 -4.88 -5.74 -0.27
CA ALA A 30 -5.94 -5.75 -1.27
C ALA A 30 -6.08 -4.40 -1.99
N ALA A 31 -5.78 -3.29 -1.32
CA ALA A 31 -5.84 -1.94 -1.88
C ALA A 31 -4.61 -1.57 -2.73
N LEU A 32 -3.51 -2.33 -2.66
CA LEU A 32 -2.27 -2.11 -3.44
C LEU A 32 -2.41 -2.56 -4.92
N THR A 33 -3.48 -2.15 -5.58
CA THR A 33 -3.69 -2.40 -7.01
C THR A 33 -2.72 -1.57 -7.86
N THR A 34 -2.43 -2.02 -9.09
CA THR A 34 -1.56 -1.28 -10.03
C THR A 34 -2.07 0.14 -10.28
N GLU A 35 -3.38 0.32 -10.38
CA GLU A 35 -4.00 1.64 -10.59
C GLU A 35 -3.75 2.56 -9.40
N ASN A 36 -4.06 2.09 -8.19
CA ASN A 36 -3.90 2.89 -6.99
C ASN A 36 -2.43 3.26 -6.75
N LEU A 37 -1.50 2.31 -6.96
CA LEU A 37 -0.07 2.56 -6.81
C LEU A 37 0.46 3.55 -7.85
N THR A 38 -0.06 3.50 -9.08
CA THR A 38 0.33 4.45 -10.14
C THR A 38 -0.13 5.86 -9.79
N ALA A 39 -1.36 6.00 -9.28
CA ALA A 39 -1.89 7.29 -8.84
C ALA A 39 -1.09 7.87 -7.66
N ALA A 40 -0.84 7.07 -6.62
CA ALA A 40 -0.04 7.49 -5.47
C ALA A 40 1.40 7.87 -5.88
N LEU A 41 2.01 7.10 -6.78
CA LEU A 41 3.35 7.42 -7.30
C LEU A 41 3.37 8.74 -8.06
N ALA A 42 2.33 9.04 -8.85
CA ALA A 42 2.22 10.32 -9.56
C ALA A 42 2.15 11.49 -8.57
N GLN A 43 1.34 11.40 -7.51
CA GLN A 43 1.24 12.44 -6.48
C GLN A 43 2.59 12.76 -5.82
N VAL A 44 3.40 11.73 -5.52
CA VAL A 44 4.72 11.93 -4.92
C VAL A 44 5.73 12.45 -5.94
N THR A 45 5.78 11.85 -7.13
CA THR A 45 6.87 12.08 -8.08
C THR A 45 6.63 13.26 -9.02
N VAL A 46 5.38 13.50 -9.41
CA VAL A 46 4.96 14.60 -10.29
C VAL A 46 4.52 15.78 -9.45
N ASP A 47 3.55 15.58 -8.55
CA ASP A 47 2.94 16.67 -7.77
C ASP A 47 3.76 17.07 -6.54
N LYS A 48 4.83 16.33 -6.25
CA LYS A 48 5.80 16.60 -5.16
C LYS A 48 5.17 16.64 -3.77
N MET A 49 4.05 15.95 -3.58
CA MET A 49 3.46 15.75 -2.26
C MET A 49 4.39 14.90 -1.39
N SER A 50 4.31 15.10 -0.07
CA SER A 50 5.06 14.25 0.85
C SER A 50 4.51 12.83 0.80
N SER A 51 5.39 11.83 0.88
CA SER A 51 4.95 10.42 0.88
C SER A 51 4.09 10.07 2.10
N ALA A 52 4.26 10.79 3.22
CA ALA A 52 3.44 10.62 4.40
C ALA A 52 2.00 11.06 4.16
N ASP A 53 1.80 12.26 3.59
CA ASP A 53 0.45 12.78 3.30
C ASP A 53 -0.27 11.90 2.27
N VAL A 54 0.45 11.46 1.23
CA VAL A 54 -0.12 10.56 0.21
C VAL A 54 -0.49 9.19 0.80
N ALA A 55 0.30 8.66 1.73
CA ALA A 55 -0.02 7.42 2.42
C ALA A 55 -1.25 7.56 3.34
N GLU A 56 -1.35 8.66 4.09
CA GLU A 56 -2.51 8.94 4.94
C GLU A 56 -3.78 9.11 4.11
N GLN A 57 -3.71 9.87 3.01
CA GLN A 57 -4.83 10.03 2.08
C GLN A 57 -5.23 8.69 1.46
N PHE A 58 -4.25 7.88 1.01
CA PHE A 58 -4.50 6.55 0.44
C PHE A 58 -5.26 5.65 1.42
N LEU A 59 -4.84 5.61 2.69
CA LEU A 59 -5.51 4.81 3.71
C LEU A 59 -6.93 5.33 3.98
N THR A 60 -7.10 6.66 4.04
CA THR A 60 -8.40 7.30 4.25
C THR A 60 -9.37 7.00 3.10
N ASP A 61 -8.92 7.16 1.85
CA ASP A 61 -9.74 6.94 0.65
C ASP A 61 -10.21 5.49 0.50
N ASN A 62 -9.43 4.53 1.03
CA ASN A 62 -9.77 3.12 1.03
C ASN A 62 -10.49 2.67 2.32
N GLY A 63 -10.83 3.60 3.22
CA GLY A 63 -11.52 3.31 4.47
C GLY A 63 -10.72 2.44 5.44
N LEU A 64 -9.39 2.56 5.40
CA LEU A 64 -8.46 1.77 6.22
C LEU A 64 -8.07 2.48 7.52
N ILE A 65 -8.43 3.77 7.66
CA ILE A 65 -8.32 4.59 8.87
C ILE A 65 -9.51 5.56 8.97
#